data_AF-A0A1I2DJV5-F1
#
_entry.id   AF-A0A1I2DJV5-F1
#
_cell.length_a   1.000
_cell.length_b   1.000
_cell.length_c   1.000
_cell.angle_alpha   90.00
_cell.angle_beta   90.00
_cell.angle_gamma   90.00
#
_symmetry.space_group_name_H-M   'P 1'
#
loop_
_entity.id
_entity.type
_entity.pdbx_description
1 polymer ?
#
loop_
_entity_poly.entity_id
_entity_poly.type
_entity_poly.pdbx_seq_one_letter_code
_entity_poly.pdbx_strand_id
1 'polypeptide(L)'
;MPDNSDVPTLSYEAARDELVDVVARLEAGGEPLERSLDLWERGEALAARCQQWLDGARERLAVAQGQVTQGQVAQGQPAPDGDEDDA
;
A
#
# COMPACT_ATOMS: atom_id res chain seq x y z
N MET A 1 7.26 -25.96 -10.33
CA MET A 1 6.66 -24.73 -9.76
C MET A 1 7.65 -24.17 -8.77
N PRO A 2 7.99 -22.89 -8.91
CA PRO A 2 8.91 -22.21 -8.02
C PRO A 2 8.32 -22.15 -6.61
N ASP A 3 9.17 -22.27 -5.60
CA ASP A 3 8.79 -21.99 -4.22
C ASP A 3 8.82 -20.47 -3.99
N ASN A 4 7.66 -19.89 -3.70
CA ASN A 4 7.48 -18.47 -3.41
C ASN A 4 7.06 -18.24 -1.94
N SER A 5 7.26 -19.25 -1.06
CA SER A 5 6.86 -19.19 0.35
C SER A 5 7.63 -18.15 1.18
N ASP A 6 8.76 -17.67 0.66
CA ASP A 6 9.58 -16.60 1.23
C ASP A 6 8.97 -15.21 1.03
N VAL A 7 8.28 -14.99 -0.10
CA VAL A 7 7.74 -13.68 -0.52
C VAL A 7 6.88 -12.97 0.53
N PRO A 8 5.98 -13.65 1.27
CA PRO A 8 5.17 -13.00 2.32
C PRO A 8 5.99 -12.36 3.44
N THR A 9 7.22 -12.83 3.66
CA THR A 9 8.10 -12.33 4.73
C THR A 9 8.95 -11.14 4.32
N LEU A 10 8.98 -10.81 3.02
CA LEU A 10 9.80 -9.72 2.50
C LEU A 10 9.29 -8.34 2.96
N SER A 11 10.25 -7.43 3.16
CA SER A 11 9.98 -6.00 3.29
C SER A 11 9.51 -5.44 1.94
N TYR A 12 8.90 -4.26 1.94
CA TYR A 12 8.49 -3.59 0.70
C TYR A 12 9.68 -3.36 -0.25
N GLU A 13 10.79 -2.86 0.28
CA GLU A 13 11.99 -2.55 -0.51
C GLU A 13 12.59 -3.82 -1.12
N ALA A 14 12.74 -4.88 -0.33
CA ALA A 14 13.25 -6.15 -0.82
C ALA A 14 12.35 -6.76 -1.91
N ALA A 15 11.03 -6.77 -1.69
CA ALA A 15 10.08 -7.28 -2.68
C ALA A 15 10.08 -6.45 -3.98
N ARG A 16 10.22 -5.11 -3.86
CA ARG A 16 10.30 -4.20 -5.01
C ARG A 16 11.58 -4.42 -5.80
N ASP A 17 12.72 -4.47 -5.13
CA ASP A 17 14.02 -4.60 -5.80
C ASP A 17 14.10 -5.93 -6.55
N GLU A 18 13.63 -7.01 -5.92
CA GLU A 18 13.56 -8.31 -6.59
C GLU A 18 12.56 -8.33 -7.76
N LEU A 19 11.42 -7.64 -7.64
CA LEU A 19 10.46 -7.51 -8.74
C LEU A 19 11.09 -6.79 -9.94
N VAL A 20 11.88 -5.75 -9.71
CA VAL A 20 12.62 -5.04 -10.76
C VAL A 20 13.58 -5.99 -11.47
N ASP A 21 14.32 -6.82 -10.74
CA ASP A 21 15.23 -7.81 -11.31
C ASP A 21 14.49 -8.87 -12.14
N VAL A 22 13.35 -9.36 -11.65
CA VAL A 22 12.52 -10.32 -12.37
C VAL A 22 12.01 -9.72 -13.69
N VAL A 23 11.48 -8.50 -13.66
CA VAL A 23 11.01 -7.79 -14.85
C VAL A 23 12.14 -7.59 -15.85
N ALA A 24 13.31 -7.12 -15.39
CA ALA A 24 14.46 -6.91 -16.26
C ALA A 24 14.90 -8.20 -16.98
N ARG A 25 14.83 -9.36 -16.31
CA ARG A 25 15.14 -10.66 -16.92
C ARG A 25 14.09 -11.08 -17.95
N LEU A 26 12.82 -10.87 -17.66
CA LEU A 26 11.73 -11.16 -18.60
C LEU A 26 11.85 -10.29 -19.86
N GLU A 27 12.17 -9.00 -19.70
CA GLU A 27 12.35 -8.05 -20.79
C GLU A 27 13.59 -8.32 -21.64
N ALA A 28 14.69 -8.76 -21.02
CA ALA A 28 15.90 -9.17 -21.74
C ALA A 28 15.64 -10.36 -22.67
N GLY A 29 14.67 -11.22 -22.32
CA GLY A 29 14.38 -12.44 -23.04
C GLY A 29 15.53 -13.44 -23.01
N GLY A 30 15.48 -14.45 -23.89
CA GLY A 30 16.54 -15.47 -23.99
C GLY A 30 16.45 -16.60 -22.97
N GLU A 31 15.51 -16.53 -22.02
CA GLU A 31 15.19 -17.63 -21.12
C GLU A 31 14.25 -18.65 -21.80
N PRO A 32 14.38 -19.96 -21.53
CA PRO A 32 13.40 -20.95 -21.94
C PRO A 32 11.98 -20.61 -21.44
N LEU A 33 10.95 -21.15 -22.10
CA LEU A 33 9.56 -20.90 -21.74
C LEU A 33 9.27 -21.25 -20.28
N GLU A 34 9.71 -22.43 -19.84
CA GLU A 34 9.51 -22.91 -18.47
C GLU A 34 10.13 -21.94 -17.46
N ARG A 35 11.33 -21.43 -17.76
CA ARG A 35 12.01 -20.48 -16.88
C ARG A 35 11.34 -19.11 -16.88
N SER A 36 10.80 -18.69 -18.02
CA SER A 36 10.02 -17.45 -18.16
C SER A 36 8.72 -17.52 -17.37
N LEU A 37 8.06 -18.68 -17.34
CA LEU A 37 6.88 -18.91 -16.50
C LEU A 37 7.23 -18.86 -15.01
N ASP A 38 8.32 -19.50 -14.60
CA ASP A 38 8.78 -19.44 -13.20
C ASP A 38 9.10 -17.99 -12.76
N LEU A 39 9.71 -17.19 -13.65
CA LEU A 39 9.97 -15.77 -13.41
C LEU A 39 8.68 -14.98 -13.29
N TRP A 40 7.71 -15.21 -14.18
CA TRP A 40 6.42 -14.55 -14.14
C TRP A 40 5.65 -14.86 -12.85
N GLU A 41 5.54 -16.13 -12.46
CA GLU A 41 4.85 -16.53 -11.23
C GLU A 41 5.47 -15.88 -9.98
N ARG A 42 6.80 -15.78 -9.95
CA ARG A 42 7.52 -15.08 -8.87
C ARG A 42 7.27 -13.58 -8.91
N GLY A 43 7.26 -12.97 -10.10
CA GLY A 43 6.91 -11.56 -10.29
C GLY A 43 5.51 -11.22 -9.78
N GLU A 44 4.51 -12.05 -10.08
CA GLU A 44 3.13 -11.88 -9.59
C GLU A 44 3.07 -11.95 -8.05
N ALA A 45 3.78 -12.89 -7.43
CA ALA A 45 3.84 -13.00 -5.97
C ALA A 45 4.46 -11.74 -5.34
N LEU A 46 5.57 -11.23 -5.91
CA LEU A 46 6.25 -10.02 -5.44
C LEU A 46 5.38 -8.77 -5.61
N ALA A 47 4.68 -8.65 -6.75
CA ALA A 47 3.75 -7.56 -7.01
C ALA A 47 2.59 -7.55 -6.00
N ALA A 48 2.00 -8.72 -5.73
CA ALA A 48 0.96 -8.86 -4.72
C ALA A 48 1.45 -8.44 -3.32
N ARG A 49 2.68 -8.82 -2.94
CA ARG A 49 3.30 -8.39 -1.67
C ARG A 49 3.50 -6.88 -1.60
N CYS A 50 3.99 -6.26 -2.67
CA CYS A 50 4.12 -4.82 -2.75
C CYS A 50 2.77 -4.12 -2.59
N GLN A 51 1.73 -4.64 -3.24
CA GLN A 51 0.38 -4.09 -3.16
C GLN A 51 -0.19 -4.14 -1.74
N GLN A 52 -0.02 -5.25 -1.02
CA GLN A 52 -0.43 -5.38 0.38
C GLN A 52 0.23 -4.33 1.29
N TRP A 53 1.52 -4.04 1.09
CA TRP A 53 2.22 -2.99 1.83
C TRP A 53 1.62 -1.60 1.58
N LEU A 54 1.34 -1.28 0.31
CA LEU A 54 0.77 0.00 -0.10
C LEU A 54 -0.65 0.18 0.43
N ASP A 55 -1.47 -0.88 0.39
CA ASP A 55 -2.83 -0.83 0.91
C ASP A 55 -2.85 -0.62 2.42
N GLY A 56 -2.02 -1.37 3.16
CA GLY A 56 -1.88 -1.14 4.60
C GLY A 56 -1.38 0.28 4.92
N ALA A 57 -0.54 0.89 4.08
CA ALA A 57 -0.12 2.28 4.25
C ALA A 57 -1.27 3.27 4.01
N ARG A 58 -2.08 3.05 2.96
CA ARG A 58 -3.25 3.87 2.64
C ARG A 58 -4.29 3.83 3.75
N GLU A 59 -4.56 2.65 4.32
CA GLU A 59 -5.50 2.50 5.42
C GLU A 59 -5.06 3.30 6.66
N ARG A 60 -3.77 3.21 7.04
CA ARG A 60 -3.24 4.00 8.17
C ARG A 60 -3.39 5.51 7.94
N LEU A 61 -3.14 5.98 6.72
CA LEU A 61 -3.31 7.38 6.35
C LEU A 61 -4.78 7.81 6.43
N ALA A 62 -5.70 6.99 5.93
CA ALA A 62 -7.13 7.27 5.99
C ALA A 62 -7.63 7.40 7.45
N VAL A 63 -7.17 6.51 8.34
CA VAL A 63 -7.51 6.58 9.78
C VAL A 63 -6.97 7.88 10.39
N ALA A 64 -5.70 8.22 10.15
CA ALA A 64 -5.10 9.44 10.68
C ALA A 64 -5.83 10.71 10.20
N GLN A 65 -6.22 10.78 8.92
CA GLN A 65 -6.99 11.90 8.37
C GLN A 65 -8.39 12.01 8.99
N GLY A 66 -9.07 10.89 9.20
CA GLY A 66 -10.38 10.86 9.87
C GLY A 66 -10.33 11.33 11.33
N GLN A 67 -9.22 11.08 12.03
CA GLN A 67 -9.00 11.59 13.39
C GLN A 67 -8.74 13.10 13.40
N VAL A 68 -7.96 13.62 12.45
CA VAL A 68 -7.72 15.07 12.31
C VAL A 68 -9.03 15.83 12.11
N THR A 69 -9.88 15.37 11.18
CA THR A 69 -11.19 16.01 10.92
C THR A 69 -12.10 16.03 12.15
N GLN A 70 -12.14 14.93 12.92
CA GLN A 70 -12.93 14.86 14.16
C GLN A 70 -12.38 15.76 15.28
N GLY A 71 -11.05 15.85 15.39
CA GLY A 71 -10.41 16.76 16.36
C GLY A 71 -10.63 18.23 16.03
N GLN A 72 -10.82 18.58 14.76
CA GLN A 72 -11.02 19.95 14.30
C GLN A 72 -12.47 20.44 14.48
N VAL A 73 -13.47 19.56 14.26
CA VAL A 73 -14.88 19.90 14.54
C VAL A 73 -15.17 20.04 16.03
N ALA A 74 -14.46 19.31 16.89
CA ALA A 74 -14.60 19.40 18.34
C ALA A 74 -14.02 20.71 18.93
N GLN A 75 -13.14 21.40 18.20
CA GLN A 75 -12.42 22.60 18.67
C GLN A 75 -12.94 23.91 18.06
N GLY A 76 -13.99 23.86 17.24
CA GLY A 76 -14.51 25.01 16.51
C GLY A 76 -16.01 25.19 16.61
N GLN A 77 -16.54 25.49 17.79
CA GLN A 77 -17.87 26.10 17.92
C GLN A 77 -17.94 27.00 19.18
N PRO A 78 -17.74 28.32 19.08
CA PRO A 78 -18.30 29.24 20.07
C PRO A 78 -19.83 29.29 19.91
N ALA A 79 -20.50 29.43 21.05
CA ALA A 79 -21.95 29.41 21.23
C ALA A 79 -22.70 30.41 20.31
N PRO A 80 -24.00 30.18 20.03
CA PRO A 80 -24.83 31.24 19.48
C PRO A 80 -24.90 32.38 20.51
N ASP A 81 -24.58 33.61 20.09
CA ASP A 81 -24.93 34.81 20.85
C ASP A 81 -26.47 34.88 20.89
N GLY A 82 -27.03 34.28 21.94
CA GLY A 82 -28.37 34.55 22.39
C GLY A 82 -28.34 35.84 23.18
N ASP A 83 -28.75 36.93 22.56
CA ASP A 83 -29.32 38.06 23.28
C ASP A 83 -30.84 37.81 23.36
N GLU A 84 -31.26 37.26 24.50
CA GLU A 84 -32.62 37.38 25.04
C GLU A 84 -32.67 38.67 25.89
N ASP A 85 -33.80 39.39 25.83
CA ASP A 85 -34.23 40.58 26.59
C ASP A 85 -33.70 41.99 26.20
N ASP A 86 -34.59 42.83 25.65
CA ASP A 86 -35.27 43.92 26.41
C ASP A 86 -36.43 44.57 25.60
N ALA A 87 -37.60 44.65 26.23
CA ALA A 87 -38.78 45.55 26.02
C ALA A 87 -39.37 45.86 24.62
#